data_AF-A0A494WS74-F1
#
_entry.id   AF-A0A494WS74-F1
#
_cell.length_a   1.000
_cell.length_b   1.000
_cell.length_c   1.000
_cell.angle_alpha   90.00
_cell.angle_beta   90.00
_cell.angle_gamma   90.00
#
_symmetry.space_group_name_H-M   'P 1'
#
loop_
_entity.id
_entity.type
_entity.pdbx_description
1 polymer ?
#
loop_
_entity_poly.entity_id
_entity_poly.type
_entity_poly.pdbx_seq_one_letter_code
_entity_poly.pdbx_strand_id
1 'polypeptide(L)'
;MTYFIAQILPYITVTVFILGVIYRLWRWAASRIVHNITLSPFPQTKTEVLGIYLREILLFRNVFNFDRPLWVGAWPMHIALLNVIGGHVVGFYFLGKQFVYLGASEALSKYLSNLLGTVFGIILLAGLLYLLYRRVAIDKLRQVSNPSDYLMLLLLIAIVSVGNFMRLVPEYGMHYEPVKEYFTTLILFQPAAIPEGNPFFITHLLLAQILIMVLPFSKLMHLFGMFGMRWIENRVYKEPAPGLPNVDVAAARARGTGLSSAGSTDVA
;
A
#
# COMPACT_ATOMS: atom_id res chain seq x y z
N MET A 1 -22.03 0.40 -20.67
CA MET A 1 -20.91 -0.09 -19.84
C MET A 1 -20.34 0.97 -18.90
N THR A 2 -20.16 2.22 -19.35
CA THR A 2 -19.67 3.34 -18.53
C THR A 2 -20.45 3.55 -17.23
N TYR A 3 -21.78 3.51 -17.31
CA TYR A 3 -22.65 3.62 -16.12
C TYR A 3 -22.33 2.57 -15.05
N PHE A 4 -22.13 1.31 -15.43
CA PHE A 4 -21.76 0.27 -14.48
C PHE A 4 -20.40 0.57 -13.82
N ILE A 5 -19.40 0.95 -14.61
CA ILE A 5 -18.03 1.21 -14.14
C ILE A 5 -17.95 2.44 -13.22
N ALA A 6 -18.69 3.50 -13.54
CA ALA A 6 -18.61 4.77 -12.82
C ALA A 6 -19.64 4.84 -11.66
N GLN A 7 -20.78 4.18 -11.77
CA GLN A 7 -21.85 4.34 -10.78
C GLN A 7 -21.98 3.17 -9.82
N ILE A 8 -21.92 1.94 -10.34
CA ILE A 8 -22.23 0.74 -9.54
C ILE A 8 -20.95 0.13 -8.98
N LEU A 9 -19.94 -0.01 -9.82
CA LEU A 9 -18.67 -0.65 -9.49
C LEU A 9 -17.92 0.02 -8.33
N PRO A 10 -17.99 1.34 -8.08
CA PRO A 10 -17.29 1.94 -6.94
C PRO A 10 -17.80 1.42 -5.60
N TYR A 11 -19.12 1.20 -5.48
CA TYR A 11 -19.72 0.63 -4.26
C TYR A 11 -19.26 -0.81 -4.06
N ILE A 12 -19.29 -1.64 -5.12
CA ILE A 12 -18.77 -3.01 -5.08
C ILE A 12 -17.30 -3.01 -4.67
N THR A 13 -16.51 -2.11 -5.28
CA THR A 13 -15.08 -1.96 -5.03
C THR A 13 -14.79 -1.67 -3.57
N VAL A 14 -15.49 -0.70 -2.98
CA VAL A 14 -15.35 -0.33 -1.56
C VAL A 14 -15.77 -1.49 -0.65
N THR A 15 -16.89 -2.16 -0.95
CA THR A 15 -17.35 -3.31 -0.16
C THR A 15 -16.33 -4.46 -0.17
N VAL A 16 -15.84 -4.85 -1.35
CA VAL A 16 -14.82 -5.91 -1.51
C VAL A 16 -13.52 -5.52 -0.80
N PHE A 17 -13.10 -4.27 -0.94
CA PHE A 17 -11.90 -3.76 -0.27
C PHE A 17 -12.03 -3.84 1.25
N ILE A 18 -13.11 -3.30 1.82
CA ILE A 18 -13.32 -3.29 3.28
C ILE A 18 -13.40 -4.72 3.83
N LEU A 19 -14.23 -5.57 3.23
CA LEU A 19 -14.37 -6.96 3.68
C LEU A 19 -13.05 -7.74 3.53
N GLY A 20 -12.33 -7.52 2.43
CA GLY A 20 -11.03 -8.15 2.20
C GLY A 20 -9.97 -7.70 3.21
N VAL A 21 -9.91 -6.42 3.55
CA VAL A 21 -9.00 -5.88 4.58
C VAL A 21 -9.36 -6.45 5.95
N ILE A 22 -10.64 -6.43 6.33
CA ILE A 22 -11.10 -7.02 7.60
C ILE A 22 -10.72 -8.49 7.68
N TYR A 23 -11.02 -9.27 6.64
CA TYR A 23 -10.66 -10.69 6.56
C TYR A 23 -9.15 -10.90 6.71
N ARG A 24 -8.33 -10.10 6.02
CA ARG A 24 -6.87 -10.20 6.05
C ARG A 24 -6.31 -9.87 7.42
N LEU A 25 -6.76 -8.76 8.02
CA LEU A 25 -6.35 -8.32 9.35
C LEU A 25 -6.78 -9.33 10.41
N TRP A 26 -8.00 -9.86 10.33
CA TRP A 26 -8.50 -10.91 11.21
C TRP A 26 -7.63 -12.17 11.10
N ARG A 27 -7.32 -12.63 9.88
CA ARG A 27 -6.45 -13.79 9.65
C ARG A 27 -5.06 -13.61 10.24
N TRP A 28 -4.47 -12.43 10.12
CA TRP A 28 -3.18 -12.16 10.74
C TRP A 28 -3.29 -12.11 12.26
N ALA A 29 -4.30 -11.42 12.80
CA ALA A 29 -4.51 -11.29 14.24
C ALA A 29 -4.89 -12.61 14.94
N ALA A 30 -5.50 -13.55 14.21
CA ALA A 30 -5.84 -14.89 14.68
C ALA A 30 -4.66 -15.88 14.58
N SER A 31 -3.61 -15.56 13.82
CA SER A 31 -2.44 -16.41 13.67
C SER A 31 -1.70 -16.55 15.00
N ARG A 32 -1.40 -17.80 15.40
CA ARG A 32 -0.67 -18.09 16.63
C ARG A 32 0.83 -18.04 16.37
N ILE A 33 1.57 -17.30 17.19
CA ILE A 33 3.04 -17.22 17.12
C ILE A 33 3.60 -17.89 18.38
N VAL A 34 4.41 -18.92 18.16
CA VAL A 34 4.91 -19.82 19.21
C VAL A 34 6.17 -19.26 19.88
N HIS A 35 6.93 -18.39 19.19
CA HIS A 35 8.20 -17.85 19.69
C HIS A 35 8.39 -16.39 19.27
N ASN A 36 9.02 -15.58 20.14
CA ASN A 36 9.48 -14.24 19.78
C ASN A 36 10.67 -14.35 18.82
N ILE A 37 10.52 -13.83 17.60
CA ILE A 37 11.61 -13.72 16.65
C ILE A 37 12.31 -12.37 16.90
N THR A 38 13.39 -12.39 17.67
CA THR A 38 14.26 -11.23 17.80
C THR A 38 15.26 -11.24 16.64
N LEU A 39 15.04 -10.37 15.65
CA LEU A 39 16.00 -10.16 14.57
C LEU A 39 17.13 -9.26 15.05
N SER A 40 18.38 -9.60 14.72
CA SER A 40 19.53 -8.72 14.92
C SER A 40 19.44 -7.51 13.97
N PRO A 41 19.87 -6.29 14.36
CA PRO A 41 20.50 -5.89 15.63
C PRO A 41 19.51 -5.92 16.80
N PHE A 42 20.00 -6.16 18.02
CA PHE A 42 19.18 -6.16 19.24
C PHE A 42 19.23 -4.77 19.90
N PRO A 43 18.36 -3.82 19.50
CA PRO A 43 18.31 -2.51 20.13
C PRO A 43 17.95 -2.66 21.60
N GLN A 44 18.67 -1.93 22.45
CA GLN A 44 18.50 -1.99 23.90
C GLN A 44 17.42 -1.01 24.36
N THR A 45 17.11 -0.01 23.53
CA THR A 45 16.19 1.08 23.87
C THR A 45 15.05 1.23 22.86
N LYS A 46 13.89 1.72 23.33
CA LYS A 46 12.74 2.01 22.45
C LYS A 46 13.06 3.07 21.39
N THR A 47 13.98 3.98 21.70
CA THR A 47 14.45 5.04 20.79
C THR A 47 15.31 4.47 19.66
N GLU A 48 16.20 3.53 19.92
CA GLU A 48 16.96 2.80 18.89
C GLU A 48 16.03 2.02 17.96
N VAL A 49 15.05 1.31 18.52
CA VAL A 49 14.03 0.60 17.74
C VAL A 49 13.33 1.54 16.77
N LEU A 50 12.86 2.70 17.26
CA LEU A 50 12.21 3.71 16.44
C LEU A 50 13.13 4.23 15.34
N GLY A 51 14.40 4.50 15.66
CA GLY A 51 15.41 4.96 14.70
C GLY A 51 15.68 3.95 13.57
N ILE A 52 15.72 2.65 13.89
CA ILE A 52 15.87 1.57 12.91
C ILE A 52 14.65 1.55 11.98
N TYR A 53 13.44 1.57 12.53
CA TYR A 53 12.21 1.57 11.71
C TYR A 53 12.09 2.81 10.83
N LEU A 54 12.36 4.00 11.35
CA LEU A 54 12.30 5.23 10.57
C LEU A 54 13.28 5.18 9.39
N ARG A 55 14.51 4.68 9.61
CA ARG A 55 15.49 4.50 8.52
C ARG A 55 15.03 3.47 7.51
N GLU A 56 14.41 2.38 7.95
CA GLU A 56 13.90 1.36 7.04
C GLU A 56 12.68 1.85 6.25
N ILE A 57 11.78 2.61 6.85
CA ILE A 57 10.59 3.18 6.18
C ILE A 57 10.98 4.29 5.20
N LEU A 58 11.85 5.21 5.63
CA LEU A 58 12.16 6.41 4.84
C LEU A 58 13.24 6.15 3.78
N LEU A 59 14.25 5.33 4.10
CA LEU A 59 15.44 5.18 3.26
C LEU A 59 15.65 3.77 2.74
N PHE A 60 14.83 2.80 3.14
CA PHE A 60 14.97 1.38 2.75
C PHE A 60 16.41 0.90 3.01
N ARG A 61 16.93 1.21 4.21
CA ARG A 61 18.36 1.11 4.54
C ARG A 61 18.91 -0.29 4.31
N ASN A 62 18.15 -1.33 4.65
CA ASN A 62 18.57 -2.70 4.40
C ASN A 62 18.69 -2.98 2.91
N VAL A 63 17.68 -2.61 2.11
CA VAL A 63 17.72 -2.78 0.66
C VAL A 63 18.91 -2.02 0.05
N PHE A 64 19.19 -0.81 0.52
CA PHE A 64 20.36 -0.05 0.08
C PHE A 64 21.68 -0.78 0.34
N ASN A 65 21.82 -1.42 1.50
CA ASN A 65 23.05 -2.11 1.89
C ASN A 65 23.24 -3.44 1.15
N PHE A 66 22.15 -4.20 0.93
CA PHE A 66 22.22 -5.57 0.40
C PHE A 66 21.92 -5.69 -1.10
N ASP A 67 21.15 -4.77 -1.68
CA ASP A 67 20.71 -4.82 -3.08
C ASP A 67 20.52 -3.40 -3.65
N ARG A 68 21.64 -2.72 -3.88
CA ARG A 68 21.66 -1.36 -4.46
C ARG A 68 20.87 -1.26 -5.77
N PRO A 69 20.93 -2.22 -6.72
CA PRO A 69 20.10 -2.17 -7.91
C PRO A 69 18.61 -2.15 -7.59
N LEU A 70 18.15 -3.02 -6.67
CA LEU A 70 16.76 -2.98 -6.24
C LEU A 70 16.40 -1.64 -5.60
N TRP A 71 17.30 -1.07 -4.78
CA TRP A 71 17.07 0.21 -4.12
C TRP A 71 16.85 1.36 -5.12
N VAL A 72 17.69 1.44 -6.16
CA VAL A 72 17.59 2.49 -7.20
C VAL A 72 16.24 2.46 -7.91
N GLY A 73 15.63 1.29 -8.08
CA GLY A 73 14.27 1.17 -8.62
C GLY A 73 13.19 1.39 -7.58
N ALA A 74 13.29 0.68 -6.45
CA ALA A 74 12.23 0.57 -5.47
C ALA A 74 12.04 1.86 -4.67
N TRP A 75 13.11 2.53 -4.26
CA TRP A 75 13.01 3.71 -3.39
C TRP A 75 12.37 4.91 -4.14
N PRO A 76 12.86 5.34 -5.32
CA PRO A 76 12.20 6.39 -6.09
C PRO A 76 10.76 6.03 -6.48
N MET A 77 10.50 4.76 -6.81
CA MET A 77 9.16 4.28 -7.13
C MET A 77 8.19 4.48 -5.95
N HIS A 78 8.58 4.12 -4.72
CA HIS A 78 7.70 4.32 -3.56
C HIS A 78 7.51 5.79 -3.20
N ILE A 79 8.57 6.61 -3.25
CA ILE A 79 8.45 8.05 -3.02
C ILE A 79 7.50 8.68 -4.03
N ALA A 80 7.63 8.32 -5.31
CA ALA A 80 6.74 8.79 -6.36
C ALA A 80 5.30 8.29 -6.18
N LEU A 81 5.11 7.00 -5.82
CA LEU A 81 3.80 6.43 -5.54
C LEU A 81 3.09 7.16 -4.39
N LEU A 82 3.79 7.41 -3.29
CA LEU A 82 3.24 8.14 -2.14
C LEU A 82 2.86 9.58 -2.51
N ASN A 83 3.69 10.26 -3.30
CA ASN A 83 3.37 11.61 -3.79
C ASN A 83 2.19 11.61 -4.77
N VAL A 84 2.07 10.61 -5.65
CA VAL A 84 0.93 10.48 -6.56
C VAL A 84 -0.35 10.22 -5.78
N ILE A 85 -0.36 9.27 -4.84
CA ILE A 85 -1.53 8.98 -4.00
C ILE A 85 -1.91 10.21 -3.15
N GLY A 86 -0.93 10.82 -2.49
CA GLY A 86 -1.13 12.06 -1.72
C GLY A 86 -1.66 13.20 -2.59
N GLY A 87 -1.14 13.34 -3.80
CA GLY A 87 -1.58 14.31 -4.79
C GLY A 87 -3.01 14.08 -5.28
N HIS A 88 -3.49 12.84 -5.35
CA HIS A 88 -4.91 12.56 -5.62
C HIS A 88 -5.77 13.09 -4.47
N VAL A 89 -5.43 12.76 -3.22
CA VAL A 89 -6.22 13.17 -2.05
C VAL A 89 -6.21 14.69 -1.87
N VAL A 90 -5.02 15.28 -1.76
CA VAL A 90 -4.82 16.72 -1.53
C VAL A 90 -5.26 17.53 -2.75
N GLY A 91 -4.90 17.09 -3.95
CA GLY A 91 -5.23 17.79 -5.19
C GLY A 91 -6.74 17.83 -5.46
N PHE A 92 -7.47 16.73 -5.22
CA PHE A 92 -8.93 16.71 -5.35
C PHE A 92 -9.61 17.56 -4.28
N TYR A 93 -9.14 17.47 -3.03
CA TYR A 93 -9.73 18.23 -1.94
C TYR A 93 -9.57 19.74 -2.14
N PHE A 94 -8.34 20.20 -2.43
CA PHE A 94 -8.00 21.61 -2.60
C PHE A 94 -8.10 22.13 -4.04
N LEU A 95 -8.53 21.32 -5.00
CA LEU A 95 -8.63 21.71 -6.43
C LEU A 95 -7.30 22.24 -7.01
N GLY A 96 -6.18 21.66 -6.58
CA GLY A 96 -4.83 22.12 -6.95
C GLY A 96 -4.38 23.44 -6.29
N LYS A 97 -5.13 23.96 -5.32
CA LYS A 97 -4.84 25.21 -4.60
C LYS A 97 -4.15 25.02 -3.24
N GLN A 98 -3.58 23.85 -2.96
CA GLN A 98 -2.99 23.55 -1.64
C GLN A 98 -1.80 24.45 -1.26
N PHE A 99 -1.05 24.98 -2.23
CA PHE A 99 0.09 25.87 -1.94
C PHE A 99 -0.34 27.31 -1.63
N VAL A 100 -1.61 27.67 -1.85
CA VAL A 100 -2.14 28.98 -1.47
C VAL A 100 -2.07 29.17 0.05
N TYR A 101 -2.31 28.10 0.82
CA TYR A 101 -2.16 28.09 2.28
C TYR A 101 -0.71 28.29 2.75
N LEU A 102 0.26 28.14 1.84
CA LEU A 102 1.68 28.37 2.09
C LEU A 102 2.14 29.73 1.52
N GLY A 103 1.22 30.58 1.09
CA GLY A 103 1.50 31.92 0.57
C GLY A 103 1.72 32.02 -0.95
N ALA A 104 1.47 30.95 -1.71
CA ALA A 104 1.54 30.99 -3.17
C ALA A 104 0.30 31.64 -3.80
N SER A 105 0.42 32.20 -5.01
CA SER A 105 -0.74 32.61 -5.79
C SER A 105 -1.53 31.39 -6.30
N GLU A 106 -2.82 31.56 -6.62
CA GLU A 106 -3.64 30.45 -7.13
C GLU A 106 -3.07 29.83 -8.42
N ALA A 107 -2.63 30.68 -9.36
CA ALA A 107 -2.03 30.24 -10.61
C ALA A 107 -0.74 29.44 -10.35
N LEU A 108 0.12 29.92 -9.43
CA LEU A 108 1.34 29.21 -9.05
C LEU A 108 1.01 27.88 -8.38
N SER A 109 0.01 27.82 -7.50
CA SER A 109 -0.39 26.57 -6.84
C SER A 109 -0.90 25.53 -7.85
N LYS A 110 -1.75 25.95 -8.80
CA LYS A 110 -2.25 25.05 -9.85
C LYS A 110 -1.11 24.56 -10.74
N TYR A 111 -0.18 25.45 -11.10
CA TYR A 111 1.02 25.09 -11.85
C TYR A 111 1.91 24.08 -11.10
N LEU A 112 2.22 24.33 -9.83
CA LEU A 112 3.04 23.43 -9.00
C LEU A 112 2.37 22.08 -8.80
N SER A 113 1.05 22.06 -8.58
CA SER A 113 0.27 20.81 -8.49
C SER A 113 0.36 20.01 -9.78
N ASN A 114 0.29 20.71 -10.92
CA ASN A 114 0.47 20.10 -12.23
C ASN A 114 1.90 19.56 -12.39
N LEU A 115 2.90 20.39 -12.15
CA LEU A 115 4.29 19.99 -12.31
C LEU A 115 4.66 18.78 -11.44
N LEU A 116 4.32 18.80 -10.15
CA LEU A 116 4.61 17.72 -9.21
C LEU A 116 3.90 16.42 -9.62
N GLY A 117 2.61 16.50 -9.99
CA GLY A 117 1.86 15.34 -10.46
C GLY A 117 2.49 14.71 -11.70
N THR A 118 2.94 15.52 -12.66
CA THR A 118 3.61 15.02 -13.88
C THR A 118 4.98 14.43 -13.58
N VAL A 119 5.81 15.12 -12.81
CA VAL A 119 7.17 14.66 -12.47
C VAL A 119 7.12 13.35 -11.71
N PHE A 120 6.33 13.25 -10.64
CA PHE A 120 6.22 12.01 -9.89
C PHE A 120 5.52 10.90 -10.68
N GLY A 121 4.57 11.23 -11.56
CA GLY A 121 3.98 10.25 -12.48
C GLY A 121 5.00 9.61 -13.41
N ILE A 122 5.93 10.40 -13.95
CA ILE A 122 7.02 9.91 -14.82
C ILE A 122 8.02 9.07 -14.02
N ILE A 123 8.45 9.55 -12.84
CA ILE A 123 9.37 8.80 -11.95
C ILE A 123 8.76 7.46 -11.56
N LEU A 124 7.47 7.44 -11.22
CA LEU A 124 6.73 6.23 -10.86
C LEU A 124 6.72 5.23 -12.03
N LEU A 125 6.40 5.68 -13.24
CA LEU A 125 6.41 4.83 -14.43
C LEU A 125 7.80 4.26 -14.73
N ALA A 126 8.83 5.10 -14.70
CA ALA A 126 10.20 4.68 -14.92
C ALA A 126 10.67 3.65 -13.87
N GLY A 127 10.35 3.88 -12.60
CA GLY A 127 10.64 2.94 -11.52
C GLY A 127 9.93 1.60 -11.69
N LEU A 128 8.66 1.61 -12.08
CA LEU A 128 7.90 0.38 -12.35
C LEU A 128 8.45 -0.41 -13.54
N LEU A 129 8.79 0.27 -14.64
CA LEU A 129 9.42 -0.35 -15.81
C LEU A 129 10.78 -0.95 -15.48
N TYR A 130 11.60 -0.25 -14.71
CA TYR A 130 12.88 -0.76 -14.22
C TYR A 130 12.69 -2.03 -13.37
N LEU A 131 11.74 -2.02 -12.43
CA LEU A 131 11.46 -3.18 -11.57
C LEU A 131 10.93 -4.38 -12.36
N LEU A 132 10.10 -4.13 -13.38
CA LEU A 132 9.62 -5.16 -14.29
C LEU A 132 10.79 -5.74 -15.11
N TYR A 133 11.61 -4.88 -15.72
CA TYR A 133 12.79 -5.28 -16.47
C TYR A 133 13.71 -6.14 -15.62
N ARG A 134 14.06 -5.67 -14.42
CA ARG A 134 14.90 -6.40 -13.47
C ARG A 134 14.36 -7.80 -13.16
N ARG A 135 13.05 -7.92 -12.99
CA ARG A 135 12.38 -9.19 -12.68
C ARG A 135 12.43 -10.18 -13.83
N VAL A 136 12.30 -9.70 -15.07
CA VAL A 136 12.33 -10.54 -16.28
C VAL A 136 13.77 -10.88 -16.69
N ALA A 137 14.69 -9.92 -16.59
CA ALA A 137 16.05 -10.02 -17.11
C ALA A 137 17.00 -10.84 -16.22
N ILE A 138 16.74 -10.94 -14.91
CA ILE A 138 17.61 -11.66 -13.97
C ILE A 138 17.04 -13.05 -13.69
N ASP A 139 17.72 -14.10 -14.15
CA ASP A 139 17.25 -15.49 -14.04
C ASP A 139 16.91 -15.92 -12.61
N LYS A 140 17.76 -15.57 -11.64
CA LYS A 140 17.53 -15.87 -10.23
C LYS A 140 16.21 -15.28 -9.72
N LEU A 141 15.87 -14.06 -10.15
CA LEU A 141 14.63 -13.41 -9.76
C LEU A 141 13.43 -14.02 -10.47
N ARG A 142 13.58 -14.39 -11.74
CA ARG A 142 12.53 -15.04 -12.51
C ARG A 142 12.13 -16.39 -11.90
N GLN A 143 13.10 -17.16 -11.42
CA GLN A 143 12.88 -18.46 -10.78
C GLN A 143 12.11 -18.38 -9.45
N VAL A 144 12.26 -17.28 -8.70
CA VAL A 144 11.57 -17.09 -7.41
C VAL A 144 10.32 -16.21 -7.49
N SER A 145 9.97 -15.73 -8.70
CA SER A 145 8.83 -14.84 -8.90
C SER A 145 7.56 -15.63 -9.19
N ASN A 146 6.46 -15.24 -8.54
CA ASN A 146 5.15 -15.80 -8.84
C ASN A 146 4.46 -15.00 -9.97
N PRO A 147 3.51 -15.59 -10.72
CA PRO A 147 2.74 -14.86 -11.73
C PRO A 147 2.05 -13.60 -11.18
N SER A 148 1.60 -13.65 -9.93
CA SER A 148 1.01 -12.49 -9.22
C SER A 148 1.94 -11.27 -9.17
N ASP A 149 3.27 -11.50 -9.14
CA ASP A 149 4.25 -10.42 -9.03
C ASP A 149 4.35 -9.61 -10.31
N TYR A 150 4.22 -10.28 -11.46
CA TYR A 150 4.15 -9.64 -12.76
C TYR A 150 2.81 -8.95 -12.96
N LEU A 151 1.69 -9.61 -12.60
CA LEU A 151 0.36 -9.04 -12.77
C LEU A 151 0.17 -7.74 -11.98
N MET A 152 0.65 -7.66 -10.73
CA MET A 152 0.59 -6.42 -9.96
C MET A 152 1.43 -5.30 -10.57
N LEU A 153 2.64 -5.61 -11.04
CA LEU A 153 3.49 -4.62 -11.70
C LEU A 153 2.86 -4.12 -13.00
N LEU A 154 2.33 -5.02 -13.83
CA LEU A 154 1.65 -4.68 -15.08
C LEU A 154 0.39 -3.84 -14.83
N LEU A 155 -0.40 -4.17 -13.81
CA LEU A 155 -1.57 -3.39 -13.42
C LEU A 155 -1.18 -1.96 -13.02
N LEU A 156 -0.15 -1.79 -12.18
CA LEU A 156 0.34 -0.47 -11.79
C LEU A 156 0.89 0.31 -13.00
N ILE A 157 1.65 -0.35 -13.89
CA ILE A 157 2.15 0.27 -15.12
C ILE A 157 0.98 0.75 -15.98
N ALA A 158 -0.07 -0.05 -16.15
CA ALA A 158 -1.24 0.33 -16.92
C ALA A 158 -1.95 1.55 -16.32
N ILE A 159 -2.22 1.54 -15.01
CA ILE A 159 -2.85 2.67 -14.28
C ILE A 159 -2.05 3.96 -14.48
N VAL A 160 -0.75 3.90 -14.22
CA VAL A 160 0.14 5.06 -14.27
C VAL A 160 0.32 5.54 -15.71
N SER A 161 0.39 4.64 -16.69
CA SER A 161 0.48 5.01 -18.11
C SER A 161 -0.75 5.79 -18.57
N VAL A 162 -1.96 5.31 -18.23
CA VAL A 162 -3.20 6.03 -18.55
C VAL A 162 -3.27 7.36 -17.78
N GLY A 163 -2.87 7.38 -16.51
CA GLY A 163 -2.82 8.60 -15.69
C GLY A 163 -1.87 9.66 -16.27
N ASN A 164 -0.66 9.25 -16.66
CA ASN A 164 0.32 10.13 -17.30
C ASN A 164 -0.16 10.59 -18.68
N PHE A 165 -0.83 9.73 -19.45
CA PHE A 165 -1.37 10.11 -20.75
C PHE A 165 -2.39 11.25 -20.63
N MET A 166 -3.37 11.15 -19.73
CA MET A 166 -4.33 12.25 -19.45
C MET A 166 -3.62 13.54 -19.01
N ARG A 167 -2.45 13.43 -18.40
CA ARG A 167 -1.70 14.57 -17.86
C ARG A 167 -0.82 15.25 -18.89
N LEU A 168 -0.27 14.48 -19.82
CA LEU A 168 0.64 14.92 -20.87
C LEU A 168 -0.08 15.35 -22.14
N VAL A 169 -1.32 14.89 -22.35
CA VAL A 169 -2.13 15.22 -23.52
C VAL A 169 -3.35 16.02 -23.07
N PRO A 170 -3.32 17.38 -23.17
CA PRO A 170 -4.36 18.25 -22.62
C PRO A 170 -5.77 17.98 -23.16
N GLU A 171 -5.89 17.51 -24.41
CA GLU A 171 -7.16 17.13 -25.04
C GLU A 171 -7.88 16.02 -24.27
N TYR A 172 -7.12 15.08 -23.68
CA TYR A 172 -7.64 13.98 -22.87
C TYR A 172 -7.43 14.23 -21.37
N GLY A 173 -7.18 15.48 -20.98
CA GLY A 173 -7.05 15.87 -19.59
C GLY A 173 -8.37 15.88 -18.82
N MET A 174 -8.26 15.91 -17.50
CA MET A 174 -9.39 16.11 -16.59
C MET A 174 -9.07 17.24 -15.62
N HIS A 175 -9.99 18.20 -15.50
CA HIS A 175 -9.93 19.22 -14.47
C HIS A 175 -10.30 18.65 -13.10
N TYR A 176 -9.86 19.30 -12.02
CA TYR A 176 -10.09 18.82 -10.66
C TYR A 176 -11.55 18.93 -10.23
N GLU A 177 -12.26 19.96 -10.71
CA GLU A 177 -13.61 20.31 -10.30
C GLU A 177 -14.63 19.20 -10.64
N PRO A 178 -14.74 18.69 -11.89
CA PRO A 178 -15.67 17.61 -12.22
C PRO A 178 -15.34 16.30 -11.50
N VAL A 179 -14.05 16.02 -11.28
CA VAL A 179 -13.62 14.81 -10.57
C VAL A 179 -14.02 14.88 -9.10
N LYS A 180 -13.86 16.04 -8.46
CA LYS A 180 -14.27 16.26 -7.06
C LYS A 180 -15.79 16.12 -6.90
N GLU A 181 -16.56 16.71 -7.80
CA GLU A 181 -18.02 16.63 -7.80
C GLU A 181 -18.50 15.18 -7.96
N TYR A 182 -17.91 14.44 -8.90
CA TYR A 182 -18.17 13.02 -9.09
C TYR A 182 -17.91 12.18 -7.82
N PHE A 183 -16.75 12.34 -7.17
CA PHE A 183 -16.48 11.58 -5.93
C PHE A 183 -17.39 12.00 -4.77
N THR A 184 -17.74 13.29 -4.69
CA THR A 184 -18.62 13.82 -3.63
C THR A 184 -20.03 13.26 -3.76
N THR A 185 -20.58 13.25 -4.97
CA THR A 185 -21.91 12.70 -5.26
C THR A 185 -21.97 11.19 -5.02
N LEU A 186 -20.91 10.44 -5.36
CA LEU A 186 -20.80 9.02 -5.01
C LEU A 186 -20.84 8.76 -3.50
N ILE A 187 -20.09 9.55 -2.71
CA ILE A 187 -20.04 9.43 -1.25
C ILE A 187 -21.39 9.79 -0.61
N LEU A 188 -22.10 10.78 -1.18
CA LEU A 188 -23.42 11.18 -0.74
C LEU A 188 -24.54 10.25 -1.22
N PHE A 189 -24.22 9.14 -1.89
CA PHE A 189 -25.18 8.20 -2.47
C PHE A 189 -26.20 8.88 -3.42
N GLN A 190 -25.75 9.92 -4.11
CA GLN A 190 -26.53 10.61 -5.14
C GLN A 190 -26.11 10.12 -6.53
N PRO A 191 -26.98 10.26 -7.55
CA PRO A 191 -26.58 10.02 -8.93
C PRO A 191 -25.46 11.00 -9.32
N ALA A 192 -24.22 10.54 -9.25
CA ALA A 192 -23.05 11.26 -9.73
C ALA A 192 -23.20 11.58 -11.22
N ALA A 193 -23.00 12.85 -11.58
CA ALA A 193 -22.75 13.22 -12.95
C ALA A 193 -21.44 12.54 -13.36
N ILE A 194 -21.56 11.47 -14.14
CA ILE A 194 -20.39 10.85 -14.76
C ILE A 194 -19.74 11.96 -15.60
N PRO A 195 -18.42 12.17 -15.53
CA PRO A 195 -17.75 13.06 -16.46
C PRO A 195 -17.81 12.43 -17.87
N GLU A 196 -18.95 12.61 -18.53
CA GLU A 196 -19.23 12.05 -19.86
C GLU A 196 -18.32 12.76 -20.86
N GLY A 197 -17.47 12.00 -21.54
CA GLY A 197 -16.62 12.51 -22.62
C GLY A 197 -15.17 12.06 -22.59
N ASN A 198 -14.62 11.62 -21.45
CA ASN A 198 -13.22 11.20 -21.37
C ASN A 198 -13.07 9.67 -21.15
N PRO A 199 -12.85 8.87 -22.22
CA PRO A 199 -12.68 7.42 -22.09
C PRO A 199 -11.43 7.02 -21.29
N PHE A 200 -10.39 7.86 -21.27
CA PHE A 200 -9.18 7.60 -20.50
C PHE A 200 -9.42 7.76 -19.01
N PHE A 201 -10.27 8.71 -18.60
CA PHE A 201 -10.69 8.82 -17.20
C PHE A 201 -11.43 7.58 -16.73
N ILE A 202 -12.40 7.10 -17.52
CA ILE A 202 -13.15 5.87 -17.20
C ILE A 202 -12.22 4.65 -17.16
N THR A 203 -11.25 4.57 -18.07
CA THR A 203 -10.26 3.49 -18.09
C THR A 203 -9.35 3.54 -16.86
N HIS A 204 -8.83 4.72 -16.52
CA HIS A 204 -8.01 4.91 -15.33
C HIS A 204 -8.78 4.56 -14.06
N LEU A 205 -10.03 5.01 -13.96
CA LEU A 205 -10.93 4.71 -12.87
C LEU A 205 -11.21 3.20 -12.76
N LEU A 206 -11.47 2.51 -13.88
CA LEU A 206 -11.66 1.06 -13.89
C LEU A 206 -10.41 0.33 -13.38
N LEU A 207 -9.23 0.67 -13.89
CA LEU A 207 -7.99 0.04 -13.47
C LEU A 207 -7.68 0.30 -11.99
N ALA A 208 -7.94 1.51 -11.50
CA ALA A 208 -7.81 1.87 -10.09
C ALA A 208 -8.80 1.07 -9.21
N GLN A 209 -10.04 0.89 -9.65
CA GLN A 209 -11.02 0.05 -8.95
C GLN A 209 -10.58 -1.42 -8.89
N ILE A 210 -10.06 -1.97 -9.98
CA ILE A 210 -9.47 -3.33 -10.01
C ILE A 210 -8.33 -3.43 -9.01
N LEU A 211 -7.41 -2.45 -8.98
CA LEU A 211 -6.33 -2.41 -8.00
C LEU A 211 -6.87 -2.45 -6.57
N ILE A 212 -7.85 -1.60 -6.24
CA ILE A 212 -8.45 -1.52 -4.90
C ILE A 212 -9.10 -2.85 -4.51
N MET A 213 -9.86 -3.49 -5.42
CA MET A 213 -10.49 -4.80 -5.15
C MET A 213 -9.45 -5.91 -4.89
N VAL A 214 -8.35 -5.92 -5.65
CA VAL A 214 -7.32 -6.96 -5.54
C VAL A 214 -6.34 -6.68 -4.39
N LEU A 215 -6.19 -5.41 -3.98
CA LEU A 215 -5.29 -4.96 -2.92
C LEU A 215 -5.29 -5.88 -1.69
N PRO A 216 -6.41 -6.16 -1.01
CA PRO A 216 -6.45 -6.98 0.21
C PRO A 216 -5.96 -8.42 0.06
N PHE A 217 -5.96 -8.95 -1.17
CA PHE A 217 -5.57 -10.31 -1.49
C PHE A 217 -4.15 -10.41 -2.07
N SER A 218 -3.48 -9.27 -2.26
CA SER A 218 -2.19 -9.18 -2.94
C SER A 218 -1.02 -8.92 -1.98
N LYS A 219 0.20 -8.90 -2.52
CA LYS A 219 1.41 -8.48 -1.81
C LYS A 219 1.40 -6.96 -1.47
N LEU A 220 0.47 -6.18 -2.01
CA LEU A 220 0.34 -4.74 -1.71
C LEU A 220 -0.16 -4.49 -0.28
N MET A 221 -0.73 -5.50 0.39
CA MET A 221 -1.07 -5.43 1.81
C MET A 221 0.13 -5.23 2.74
N HIS A 222 1.36 -5.26 2.23
CA HIS A 222 2.56 -4.95 3.01
C HIS A 222 2.47 -3.57 3.69
N LEU A 223 1.75 -2.60 3.11
CA LEU A 223 1.52 -1.29 3.73
C LEU A 223 0.88 -1.43 5.13
N PHE A 224 -0.19 -2.21 5.24
CA PHE A 224 -0.88 -2.45 6.51
C PHE A 224 -0.12 -3.46 7.39
N GLY A 225 0.51 -4.46 6.77
CA GLY A 225 1.30 -5.48 7.44
C GLY A 225 2.48 -4.88 8.22
N MET A 226 3.15 -3.87 7.68
CA MET A 226 4.28 -3.21 8.33
C MET A 226 3.92 -2.64 9.71
N PHE A 227 2.71 -2.09 9.87
CA PHE A 227 2.22 -1.55 11.15
C PHE A 227 1.56 -2.63 12.03
N GLY A 228 0.88 -3.61 11.42
CA GLY A 228 0.13 -4.65 12.12
C GLY A 228 1.00 -5.79 12.68
N MET A 229 2.09 -6.16 11.98
CA MET A 229 2.89 -7.35 12.33
C MET A 229 3.49 -7.26 13.72
N ARG A 230 3.96 -6.09 14.18
CA ARG A 230 4.55 -5.96 15.53
C ARG A 230 3.55 -6.22 16.67
N TRP A 231 2.28 -5.84 16.51
CA TRP A 231 1.24 -6.14 17.51
C TRP A 231 0.84 -7.62 17.49
N ILE A 232 1.04 -8.29 16.36
CA ILE A 232 0.72 -9.70 16.17
C ILE A 232 1.87 -10.59 16.66
N GLU A 233 3.12 -10.23 16.34
CA GLU A 233 4.35 -10.93 16.71
C GLU A 233 4.61 -10.98 18.23
N ASN A 234 4.22 -9.93 18.96
CA ASN A 234 4.42 -9.88 20.42
C ASN A 234 3.38 -10.66 21.23
N ARG A 235 2.43 -11.35 20.57
CA ARG A 235 1.49 -12.27 21.25
C ARG A 235 2.07 -13.68 21.28
N VAL A 236 3.03 -13.89 22.18
CA VAL A 236 3.52 -15.25 22.48
C VAL A 236 2.33 -16.05 23.00
N TYR A 237 1.94 -17.07 22.24
CA TYR A 237 1.01 -18.04 22.77
C TYR A 237 1.71 -18.81 23.89
N LYS A 238 1.21 -18.65 25.12
CA LYS A 238 1.70 -19.40 26.29
C LYS A 238 1.47 -20.91 26.16
N GLU A 239 0.62 -21.32 25.22
CA GLU A 239 0.27 -22.71 24.95
C GLU A 239 0.68 -23.13 23.54
N PRO A 240 1.24 -24.34 23.37
CA PRO A 240 1.52 -24.90 22.05
C PRO A 240 0.26 -24.93 21.17
N ALA A 241 0.43 -24.79 19.86
CA ALA A 241 -0.68 -24.94 18.92
C ALA A 241 -1.31 -26.35 19.04
N PRO A 242 -2.64 -26.48 19.13
CA PRO A 242 -3.31 -27.77 19.13
C PRO A 242 -2.94 -28.57 17.87
N GLY A 243 -2.50 -29.83 18.02
CA GLY A 243 -2.14 -30.70 16.90
C GLY A 243 -0.67 -30.67 16.49
N LEU A 244 0.21 -30.01 17.24
CA LEU A 244 1.66 -30.22 17.11
C LEU A 244 2.00 -31.69 17.42
N PRO A 245 2.64 -32.43 16.47
CA PRO A 245 3.08 -33.79 16.75
C PRO A 245 3.99 -33.79 17.98
N ASN A 246 3.73 -34.69 18.93
CA ASN A 246 4.50 -34.90 20.15
C ASN A 246 4.44 -33.79 21.22
N VAL A 247 3.43 -32.91 21.21
CA VAL A 247 3.20 -31.96 22.31
C VAL A 247 1.88 -32.25 23.01
N ASP A 248 1.93 -33.13 24.01
CA ASP A 248 0.83 -33.30 24.96
C ASP A 248 0.83 -32.12 25.96
N VAL A 249 0.00 -31.13 25.65
CA VAL A 249 -0.16 -29.90 26.43
C VAL A 249 -0.65 -30.21 27.86
N ALA A 250 -1.45 -31.27 28.04
CA ALA A 250 -1.94 -31.69 29.35
C ALA A 250 -0.80 -32.31 30.18
N ALA A 251 0.01 -33.18 29.58
CA ALA A 251 1.19 -33.75 30.25
C ALA A 251 2.27 -32.69 30.55
N ALA A 252 2.45 -31.68 29.68
CA ALA A 252 3.38 -30.58 29.91
C ALA A 252 2.96 -29.66 31.07
N ARG A 253 1.64 -29.43 31.25
CA ARG A 253 1.10 -28.72 32.43
C ARG A 253 1.24 -29.56 33.70
N ALA A 254 0.96 -30.86 33.63
CA ALA A 254 1.09 -31.77 34.78
C ALA A 254 2.54 -31.88 35.29
N ARG A 255 3.54 -31.72 34.40
CA ARG A 255 4.97 -31.73 34.74
C ARG A 255 5.53 -30.36 35.17
N GLY A 256 4.71 -29.29 35.19
CA GLY A 256 5.19 -27.94 35.52
C GLY A 256 6.13 -27.32 34.48
N THR A 257 6.24 -27.92 33.30
CA THR A 257 7.16 -27.50 32.21
C THR A 257 6.52 -26.54 31.20
N GLY A 258 5.23 -26.23 31.35
CA GLY A 258 4.58 -25.15 30.62
C GLY A 258 4.75 -23.82 31.34
N LEU A 259 4.92 -22.71 30.60
CA LEU A 259 5.01 -21.35 31.16
C LEU A 259 3.92 -21.13 32.21
N SER A 260 4.29 -20.70 33.41
CA SER A 260 3.37 -20.64 34.54
C SER A 260 2.18 -19.71 34.23
N SER A 261 1.00 -20.12 34.68
CA SER A 261 -0.21 -19.29 34.64
C SER A 261 -0.22 -18.19 35.69
N ALA A 262 0.85 -18.05 36.49
CA ALA A 262 0.96 -17.09 37.58
C ALA A 262 1.70 -15.83 37.11
N GLY A 263 1.10 -14.67 37.39
CA GLY A 263 1.68 -13.38 37.06
C GLY A 263 3.06 -13.17 37.65
N SER A 264 3.92 -12.53 36.87
CA SER A 264 5.01 -11.71 37.40
C SER A 264 4.54 -10.25 37.35
N THR A 265 3.76 -9.87 38.36
CA THR A 265 3.91 -8.56 38.98
C THR A 265 5.36 -8.46 39.52
N ASP A 266 5.96 -7.29 39.30
CA ASP A 266 7.27 -6.81 39.78
C ASP A 266 8.53 -7.42 39.13
N VAL A 267 9.35 -6.58 38.46
CA VAL A 267 10.49 -5.86 39.08
C VAL A 267 10.92 -4.69 38.16
N ALA A 268 11.04 -3.50 38.77
CA ALA A 268 11.81 -2.28 38.47
C ALA A 268 12.24 -1.93 37.03
#